data_AF-A0A946HLF2-F1
#
_entry.id   AF-A0A946HLF2-F1
#
_cell.length_a   1.000
_cell.length_b   1.000
_cell.length_c   1.000
_cell.angle_alpha   90.00
_cell.angle_beta   90.00
_cell.angle_gamma   90.00
#
_symmetry.space_group_name_H-M   'P 1'
#
loop_
_entity.id
_entity.type
_entity.pdbx_description
1 polymer ?
#
loop_
_entity_poly.entity_id
_entity_poly.type
_entity_poly.pdbx_seq_one_letter_code
_entity_poly.pdbx_strand_id
1 'polypeptide(L)'
;MTELSQPRFFDRKTQPSMFTLVLLASVSMLAMKSFLPSLPGMAVHFGTTTAIMGLSVAIYLGSSAVLQILVGPLSDKIGRRPALLWSLGIFIF
;
A
#
# COMPACT_ATOMS: atom_id res chain seq x y z
N MET A 1 -0.21 -21.24 28.72
CA MET A 1 -0.64 -19.83 28.63
C MET A 1 0.60 -19.02 28.27
N THR A 2 0.82 -18.81 26.98
CA THR A 2 2.05 -18.18 26.47
C THR A 2 1.90 -16.67 26.64
N GLU A 3 2.56 -16.11 27.65
CA GLU A 3 2.67 -14.66 27.91
C GLU A 3 2.99 -13.93 26.60
N LEU A 4 2.00 -13.21 26.05
CA LEU A 4 2.17 -12.39 24.85
C LEU A 4 3.03 -11.18 25.26
N SER A 5 4.35 -11.34 25.04
CA SER A 5 5.38 -10.32 25.25
C SER A 5 4.87 -8.96 24.77
N GLN A 6 4.75 -8.01 25.70
CA GLN A 6 4.18 -6.71 25.40
C GLN A 6 4.96 -6.02 24.26
N PRO A 7 4.28 -5.43 23.26
CA PRO A 7 4.93 -4.79 22.13
C PRO A 7 5.70 -3.57 22.62
N ARG A 8 7.03 -3.73 22.78
CA ARG A 8 7.92 -2.64 23.15
C ARG A 8 8.31 -1.86 21.90
N PHE A 9 8.00 -0.56 21.89
CA PHE A 9 8.43 0.33 20.82
C PHE A 9 9.97 0.32 20.72
N PHE A 10 10.50 0.39 19.49
CA PHE A 10 11.93 0.45 19.18
C PHE A 10 12.79 -0.80 19.43
N ASP A 11 12.20 -1.95 19.75
CA ASP A 11 12.96 -3.20 19.92
C ASP A 11 12.82 -4.13 18.70
N ARG A 12 13.96 -4.48 18.08
CA ARG A 12 14.04 -5.32 16.87
C ARG A 12 13.59 -6.77 17.09
N LYS A 13 13.53 -7.23 18.35
CA LYS A 13 13.21 -8.63 18.72
C LYS A 13 11.75 -8.88 19.09
N THR A 14 10.97 -7.83 19.38
CA THR A 14 9.54 -7.92 19.70
C THR A 14 8.66 -7.77 18.45
N GLN A 15 7.45 -8.31 18.51
CA GLN A 15 6.46 -8.19 17.45
C GLN A 15 6.16 -6.71 17.16
N PRO A 16 5.95 -6.31 15.89
CA PRO A 16 5.60 -4.95 15.55
C PRO A 16 4.30 -4.55 16.26
N SER A 17 4.31 -3.37 16.89
CA SER A 17 3.13 -2.82 17.57
C SER A 17 1.99 -2.63 16.57
N MET A 18 0.75 -2.90 17.01
CA MET A 18 -0.49 -2.61 16.25
C MET A 18 -0.45 -1.19 15.66
N PHE A 19 0.09 -0.23 16.41
CA PHE A 19 0.20 1.16 15.97
C PHE A 19 1.05 1.33 14.71
N THR A 20 2.19 0.62 14.61
CA THR A 20 3.07 0.67 13.43
C THR A 20 2.38 0.06 12.21
N LEU A 21 1.65 -1.05 12.40
CA LEU A 21 0.90 -1.69 11.31
C LEU A 21 -0.25 -0.82 10.81
N VAL A 22 -0.96 -0.14 11.73
CA VAL A 22 -2.02 0.81 11.39
C VAL A 22 -1.45 1.99 10.60
N LEU A 23 -0.32 2.57 11.03
CA LEU A 23 0.32 3.65 10.28
C LEU A 23 0.71 3.21 8.88
N LEU A 24 1.34 2.04 8.74
CA LEU A 24 1.77 1.52 7.44
C LEU A 24 0.59 1.31 6.48
N ALA A 25 -0.51 0.73 6.98
CA ALA A 25 -1.74 0.55 6.21
C ALA A 25 -2.40 1.89 5.82
N SER A 26 -2.34 2.88 6.72
CA SER A 26 -2.92 4.20 6.51
C SER A 26 -2.24 4.97 5.37
N VAL A 27 -0.92 4.81 5.19
CA VAL A 27 -0.17 5.45 4.08
C VAL A 27 -0.73 5.02 2.72
N SER A 28 -0.96 3.72 2.53
CA SER A 28 -1.49 3.18 1.26
C SER A 28 -2.90 3.67 0.99
N MET A 29 -3.74 3.72 2.02
CA MET A 29 -5.10 4.23 1.93
C MET A 29 -5.13 5.73 1.60
N LEU A 30 -4.24 6.53 2.20
CA LEU A 30 -4.15 7.96 1.92
C LEU A 30 -3.79 8.24 0.46
N ALA A 31 -2.80 7.53 -0.07
CA ALA A 31 -2.34 7.69 -1.45
C ALA A 31 -3.50 7.47 -2.46
N MET A 32 -4.26 6.38 -2.27
CA MET A 32 -5.42 6.08 -3.11
C MET A 32 -6.55 7.10 -2.93
N LYS A 33 -6.86 7.48 -1.68
CA LYS A 33 -7.93 8.44 -1.37
C LYS A 33 -7.64 9.83 -1.93
N SER A 34 -6.38 10.24 -2.05
CA SER A 34 -5.99 11.49 -2.69
C SER A 34 -6.08 11.45 -4.22
N PHE A 35 -5.96 10.26 -4.83
CA PHE A 35 -6.00 10.11 -6.28
C PHE A 35 -7.39 10.42 -6.86
N LEU A 36 -8.45 9.81 -6.32
CA LEU A 36 -9.83 9.97 -6.81
C LEU A 36 -10.32 11.43 -6.93
N PRO A 37 -10.21 12.30 -5.91
CA PRO A 37 -10.67 13.69 -5.99
C PRO A 37 -9.80 14.56 -6.89
N SER A 38 -8.59 14.10 -7.26
CA SER A 38 -7.70 14.82 -8.18
C SER A 38 -8.02 14.55 -9.66
N LEU A 39 -8.73 13.46 -9.96
CA LEU A 39 -9.10 13.07 -11.33
C LEU A 39 -9.90 14.13 -12.11
N PRO A 40 -10.91 14.82 -11.52
CA PRO A 40 -11.63 15.88 -12.22
C PRO A 40 -10.70 17.04 -12.59
N GLY A 41 -9.76 17.39 -11.72
CA GLY A 41 -8.76 18.44 -11.98
C GLY A 41 -7.79 18.04 -13.10
N MET A 42 -7.34 16.79 -13.12
CA MET A 42 -6.51 16.25 -14.21
C MET A 42 -7.28 16.21 -15.54
N ALA A 43 -8.56 15.84 -15.53
CA ALA A 43 -9.39 15.81 -16.73
C ALA A 43 -9.47 17.19 -17.40
N VAL A 44 -9.69 18.24 -16.60
CA VAL A 44 -9.69 19.64 -17.07
C VAL A 44 -8.31 20.04 -17.59
N HIS A 45 -7.24 19.70 -16.88
CA HIS A 45 -5.88 20.10 -17.24
C HIS A 45 -5.33 19.41 -18.49
N PHE A 46 -5.77 18.18 -18.78
CA PHE A 46 -5.40 17.43 -19.99
C PHE A 46 -6.40 17.59 -21.14
N GLY A 47 -7.50 18.33 -20.95
CA GLY A 47 -8.55 18.51 -21.96
C GLY A 47 -9.27 17.20 -22.33
N THR A 48 -9.35 16.25 -21.40
CA THR A 48 -9.94 14.92 -21.61
C THR A 48 -11.26 14.77 -20.88
N THR A 49 -12.10 13.82 -21.30
CA THR A 49 -13.36 13.51 -20.61
C THR A 49 -13.08 12.70 -19.35
N THR A 50 -13.88 12.90 -18.30
CA THR A 50 -13.86 12.11 -17.05
C THR A 50 -13.94 10.60 -17.29
N ALA A 51 -14.58 10.17 -18.38
CA ALA A 51 -14.62 8.77 -18.81
C ALA A 51 -13.23 8.20 -19.15
N ILE A 52 -12.37 8.98 -19.81
CA ILE A 52 -11.01 8.58 -20.17
C ILE A 52 -10.14 8.54 -18.91
N MET A 53 -10.27 9.53 -18.01
CA MET A 53 -9.58 9.50 -16.72
C MET A 53 -10.03 8.33 -15.82
N GLY A 54 -11.28 7.88 -15.97
CA GLY A 54 -11.78 6.65 -15.33
C GLY A 54 -11.05 5.38 -15.77
N LEU A 55 -10.54 5.32 -17.01
CA LEU A 55 -9.71 4.19 -17.47
C LEU A 55 -8.42 4.07 -16.68
N SER A 56 -7.83 5.19 -16.22
CA SER A 56 -6.64 5.15 -15.35
C SER A 56 -6.92 4.42 -14.04
N VAL A 57 -8.12 4.57 -13.47
CA VAL A 57 -8.54 3.81 -12.28
C VAL A 57 -8.71 2.33 -12.62
N ALA A 58 -9.31 2.00 -13.76
CA ALA A 58 -9.44 0.61 -14.21
C ALA A 58 -8.08 -0.06 -14.44
N ILE A 59 -7.13 0.63 -15.06
CA ILE A 59 -5.76 0.18 -15.27
C ILE A 59 -5.03 0.04 -13.92
N TYR A 60 -5.21 0.97 -13.00
CA TYR A 60 -4.67 0.87 -11.65
C TYR A 60 -5.19 -0.38 -10.92
N LEU A 61 -6.50 -0.63 -10.96
CA LEU A 61 -7.09 -1.79 -10.31
C LEU A 61 -6.66 -3.10 -10.97
N GLY A 62 -6.59 -3.12 -12.31
CA GLY A 62 -6.13 -4.28 -13.08
C GLY A 62 -4.67 -4.61 -12.79
N SER A 63 -3.78 -3.61 -12.84
CA SER A 63 -2.37 -3.79 -12.49
C SER A 63 -2.20 -4.18 -11.01
N SER A 64 -2.97 -3.59 -10.09
CA SER A 64 -2.97 -3.97 -8.68
C SER A 64 -3.38 -5.42 -8.47
N ALA A 65 -4.39 -5.92 -9.19
CA ALA A 65 -4.81 -7.32 -9.12
C ALA A 65 -3.70 -8.26 -9.61
N VAL A 66 -3.05 -7.94 -10.73
CA VAL A 66 -1.92 -8.72 -11.25
C VAL A 66 -0.75 -8.71 -10.26
N LEU A 67 -0.43 -7.55 -9.69
CA LEU A 67 0.63 -7.42 -8.69
C LEU A 67 0.28 -8.18 -7.41
N GLN A 68 -0.97 -8.17 -6.94
CA GLN A 68 -1.38 -8.93 -5.74
C GLN A 68 -1.19 -10.44 -5.91
N ILE A 69 -1.45 -10.97 -7.11
CA ILE A 69 -1.21 -12.39 -7.42
C ILE A 69 0.28 -12.75 -7.30
N LEU A 70 1.18 -11.85 -7.68
CA LEU A 70 2.63 -12.06 -7.58
C LEU A 70 3.15 -11.80 -6.16
N VAL A 71 2.73 -10.69 -5.56
CA VAL A 71 3.23 -10.19 -4.26
C VAL A 71 2.79 -11.10 -3.12
N GLY A 72 1.62 -11.73 -3.19
CA GLY A 72 1.15 -12.68 -2.17
C GLY A 72 2.13 -13.85 -1.92
N PRO A 73 2.33 -14.76 -2.88
CA PRO A 73 3.24 -15.90 -2.73
C PRO A 73 4.71 -15.46 -2.58
N LEU A 74 5.09 -14.32 -3.17
CA LEU A 74 6.44 -13.77 -3.00
C LEU A 74 6.70 -13.29 -1.56
N SER A 75 5.71 -12.64 -0.93
CA SER A 75 5.76 -12.19 0.46
C SER A 75 5.86 -13.37 1.43
N ASP A 76 5.13 -14.46 1.15
CA ASP A 76 5.16 -15.66 1.98
C ASP A 76 6.48 -16.44 1.84
N LYS A 77 7.12 -16.43 0.65
CA LYS A 77 8.40 -17.11 0.42
C LYS A 77 9.62 -16.34 0.96
N ILE A 78 9.65 -15.02 0.82
CA ILE A 78 10.79 -14.18 1.23
C ILE A 78 10.70 -13.83 2.74
N GLY A 79 9.51 -13.96 3.32
CA GLY A 79 9.20 -13.58 4.69
C GLY A 79 8.58 -12.18 4.76
N ARG A 80 7.60 -12.03 5.66
CA ARG A 80 6.74 -10.83 5.72
C ARG A 80 7.51 -9.52 6.00
N ARG A 81 8.57 -9.58 6.79
CA ARG A 81 9.36 -8.39 7.18
C ARG A 81 10.18 -7.79 6.03
N PRO A 82 11.01 -8.56 5.29
CA PRO A 82 11.71 -8.03 4.12
C PRO A 82 10.73 -7.58 3.02
N ALA A 83 9.63 -8.31 2.79
CA ALA A 83 8.61 -7.88 1.82
C ALA A 83 8.03 -6.49 2.14
N LEU A 84 7.70 -6.23 3.41
CA LEU A 84 7.24 -4.91 3.86
C LEU A 84 8.29 -3.81 3.64
N LEU A 85 9.56 -4.07 3.98
CA LEU A 85 10.63 -3.09 3.81
C LEU A 85 10.93 -2.78 2.34
N TRP A 86 10.92 -3.80 1.48
CA TRP A 86 11.05 -3.61 0.02
C TRP A 86 9.89 -2.79 -0.53
N SER A 87 8.64 -3.11 -0.15
CA SER A 87 7.47 -2.36 -0.60
C SER A 87 7.50 -0.90 -0.14
N LEU A 88 7.99 -0.63 1.07
CA LEU A 88 8.15 0.72 1.58
C LEU A 88 9.25 1.49 0.85
N GLY A 89 10.36 0.83 0.50
CA GLY A 89 11.42 1.42 -0.31
C GLY A 89 10.95 1.81 -1.71
N ILE A 90 10.15 0.96 -2.35
CA ILE A 90 9.54 1.25 -3.66
C ILE A 90 8.50 2.37 -3.54
N PHE A 91 7.75 2.45 -2.44
CA PHE A 91 6.73 3.50 -2.25
C PHE A 91 7.33 4.91 -2.10
N ILE A 92 8.50 5.02 -1.48
CA ILE A 92 9.18 6.31 -1.25
C ILE A 92 9.85 6.82 -2.53
N PHE A 93 10.18 5.94 -3.47
CA PHE A 93 10.90 6.25 -4.70
C PHE A 93 9.96 6.44 -5.90
#